data_AF-A0A7S3NY53-F1
#
_entry.id   AF-A0A7S3NY53-F1
#
_cell.length_a   1.000
_cell.length_b   1.000
_cell.length_c   1.000
_cell.angle_alpha   90.00
_cell.angle_beta   90.00
_cell.angle_gamma   90.00
#
_symmetry.space_group_name_H-M   'P 1'
#
loop_
_entity.id
_entity.type
_entity.pdbx_description
1 polymer ?
#
loop_
_entity_poly.entity_id
_entity_poly.type
_entity_poly.pdbx_seq_one_letter_code
_entity_poly.pdbx_strand_id
1 'polypeptide(L)'
;YGSTIANGCFEELMDLCGNMEEVKKYNSLVDTITVMEDIDMDTKVAFMRFKGILIVSGREFMVLVKRHTMKDGSQAILSYSIDDYDDAPPETGQFVRAHMEIGGWYLHPLKPEELTPDGKLDDWKSKSYVANFAINDLKGSLPQFVIKASAFTQLKVLNGFRKLVDTKREEGTLFTREQFEALFKGKSKKYHNLYLEAKEIIAKSWEDE
;
A
#
# COMPACT_ATOMS: atom_id res chain seq x y z
N TYR A 1 12.63 -4.37 -4.57
CA TYR A 1 11.64 -4.52 -3.49
C TYR A 1 12.35 -4.35 -2.15
N GLY A 2 11.62 -4.15 -1.06
CA GLY A 2 12.13 -4.27 0.30
C GLY A 2 11.04 -4.79 1.23
N SER A 3 11.42 -5.23 2.42
CA SER A 3 10.45 -5.67 3.43
C SER A 3 10.92 -5.37 4.86
N THR A 4 9.97 -5.40 5.79
CA THR A 4 10.19 -5.20 7.21
C THR A 4 9.08 -5.87 8.02
N ILE A 5 9.31 -6.08 9.30
CA ILE A 5 8.23 -6.23 10.28
C ILE A 5 7.85 -4.83 10.75
N ALA A 6 6.56 -4.52 10.79
CA ALA A 6 6.03 -3.24 11.23
C ALA A 6 5.21 -3.42 12.53
N ASN A 7 5.23 -2.39 13.40
CA ASN A 7 4.54 -2.37 14.69
C ASN A 7 3.06 -2.01 14.57
N GLY A 8 2.30 -2.73 13.74
CA GLY A 8 0.85 -2.61 13.64
C GLY A 8 0.21 -3.96 13.33
N CYS A 9 -1.05 -4.13 13.72
CA CYS A 9 -1.80 -5.32 13.30
C CYS A 9 -2.09 -5.27 11.79
N PHE A 10 -2.45 -6.43 11.24
CA PHE A 10 -2.57 -6.62 9.81
C PHE A 10 -3.61 -5.67 9.18
N GLU A 11 -4.79 -5.59 9.79
CA GLU A 11 -5.92 -4.81 9.28
C GLU A 11 -5.59 -3.32 9.20
N GLU A 12 -4.94 -2.77 10.22
CA GLU A 12 -4.57 -1.36 10.26
C GLU A 12 -3.49 -1.00 9.24
N LEU A 13 -2.49 -1.87 9.12
CA LEU A 13 -1.44 -1.66 8.15
C LEU A 13 -1.97 -1.80 6.73
N MET A 14 -2.94 -2.69 6.48
CA MET A 14 -3.63 -2.78 5.20
C MET A 14 -4.38 -1.49 4.85
N ASP A 15 -5.12 -0.94 5.82
CA ASP A 15 -5.83 0.33 5.62
C ASP A 15 -4.86 1.49 5.41
N LEU A 16 -3.76 1.54 6.16
CA LEU A 16 -2.73 2.56 6.00
C LEU A 16 -2.01 2.45 4.65
N CYS A 17 -1.68 1.24 4.19
CA CYS A 17 -1.06 1.01 2.88
C CYS A 17 -2.01 1.34 1.73
N GLY A 18 -3.31 1.12 1.90
CA GLY A 18 -4.35 1.41 0.90
C GLY A 18 -4.80 2.86 0.88
N ASN A 19 -4.54 3.62 1.94
CA ASN A 19 -4.93 5.01 2.06
C ASN A 19 -3.96 5.93 1.30
N MET A 20 -4.40 6.38 0.12
CA MET A 20 -3.62 7.26 -0.75
C MET A 20 -3.32 8.64 -0.14
N GLU A 21 -4.14 9.13 0.79
CA GLU A 21 -3.93 10.42 1.47
C GLU A 21 -2.77 10.35 2.48
N GLU A 22 -2.51 9.17 3.05
CA GLU A 22 -1.45 8.96 4.03
C GLU A 22 -0.08 8.79 3.35
N VAL A 23 -0.04 8.43 2.05
CA VAL A 23 1.20 8.10 1.34
C VAL A 23 2.24 9.21 1.45
N LYS A 24 1.83 10.47 1.31
CA LYS A 24 2.74 11.63 1.37
C LYS A 24 3.40 11.80 2.74
N LYS A 25 2.81 11.25 3.81
CA LYS A 25 3.35 11.31 5.18
C LYS A 25 4.57 10.40 5.36
N TYR A 26 4.64 9.31 4.59
CA TYR A 26 5.75 8.34 4.68
C TYR A 26 6.62 8.27 3.42
N ASN A 27 6.15 8.77 2.28
CA ASN A 27 6.89 8.82 1.03
C ASN A 27 7.09 10.27 0.57
N SER A 28 8.26 10.83 0.90
CA SER A 28 8.59 12.23 0.61
C SER A 28 8.73 12.56 -0.89
N LEU A 29 8.84 11.52 -1.74
CA LEU A 29 8.90 11.69 -3.19
C LEU A 29 7.53 11.93 -3.80
N VAL A 30 6.43 11.62 -3.11
CA VAL A 30 5.11 11.93 -3.62
C VAL A 30 4.94 13.45 -3.68
N ASP A 31 4.55 13.93 -4.84
CA ASP A 31 4.09 15.29 -5.04
C ASP A 31 2.58 15.37 -4.81
N THR A 32 1.83 14.67 -5.64
CA THR A 32 0.36 14.56 -5.57
C THR A 32 -0.10 13.15 -5.88
N ILE A 33 -1.20 12.74 -5.26
CA ILE A 33 -1.97 11.55 -5.66
C ILE A 33 -3.42 12.01 -5.76
N THR A 34 -4.05 11.70 -6.89
CA THR A 34 -5.47 11.97 -7.12
C THR A 34 -6.13 10.66 -7.47
N VAL A 35 -7.12 10.25 -6.68
CA VAL A 35 -8.04 9.17 -7.08
C VAL A 35 -8.92 9.73 -8.19
N MET A 36 -8.81 9.15 -9.38
CA MET A 36 -9.57 9.58 -10.56
C MET A 36 -10.95 8.94 -10.57
N GLU A 37 -11.02 7.68 -10.18
CA GLU A 37 -12.25 6.89 -10.17
C GLU A 37 -12.18 5.80 -9.10
N ASP A 38 -13.26 5.61 -8.35
CA ASP A 38 -13.49 4.42 -7.53
C ASP A 38 -14.38 3.45 -8.33
N ILE A 39 -13.80 2.34 -8.80
CA ILE A 39 -14.52 1.33 -9.60
C ILE A 39 -15.35 0.45 -8.67
N ASP A 40 -14.74 -0.02 -7.59
CA ASP A 40 -15.38 -0.80 -6.53
C ASP A 40 -14.65 -0.58 -5.18
N MET A 41 -14.97 -1.38 -4.16
CA MET A 41 -14.37 -1.26 -2.83
C MET A 41 -12.85 -1.54 -2.81
N ASP A 42 -12.38 -2.39 -3.72
CA ASP A 42 -11.01 -2.88 -3.78
C ASP A 42 -10.23 -2.34 -4.98
N THR A 43 -10.92 -1.71 -5.95
CA THR A 43 -10.35 -1.29 -7.23
C THR A 43 -10.58 0.19 -7.48
N LYS A 44 -9.52 0.93 -7.82
CA LYS A 44 -9.59 2.36 -8.15
C LYS A 44 -8.58 2.75 -9.21
N VAL A 45 -8.86 3.81 -9.97
CA VAL A 45 -7.90 4.46 -10.86
C VAL A 45 -7.29 5.65 -10.11
N ALA A 46 -5.97 5.78 -10.17
CA ALA A 46 -5.26 6.89 -9.55
C ALA A 46 -4.20 7.49 -10.46
N PHE A 47 -4.10 8.81 -10.40
CA PHE A 47 -3.04 9.57 -11.02
C PHE A 47 -2.03 10.02 -9.95
N MET A 48 -0.79 9.57 -10.08
CA MET A 48 0.26 9.78 -9.10
C MET A 48 1.41 10.58 -9.70
N ARG A 49 1.84 11.65 -9.01
CA ARG A 49 3.03 12.42 -9.36
C ARG A 49 4.11 12.26 -8.29
N PHE A 50 5.32 12.02 -8.76
CA PHE A 50 6.51 11.91 -7.94
C PHE A 50 7.53 12.96 -8.35
N LYS A 51 8.13 13.58 -7.34
CA LYS A 51 9.21 14.56 -7.48
C LYS A 51 10.41 13.95 -8.19
N GLY A 52 11.11 14.80 -8.94
CA GLY A 52 12.38 14.45 -9.56
C GLY A 52 13.42 14.02 -8.53
N ILE A 53 14.32 13.12 -8.95
CA ILE A 53 15.48 12.70 -8.15
C ILE A 53 16.70 13.38 -8.77
N LEU A 54 17.45 14.16 -7.98
CA LEU A 54 18.63 14.89 -8.47
C LEU A 54 18.27 15.85 -9.63
N ILE A 55 18.89 15.66 -10.81
CA ILE A 55 18.75 16.52 -12.00
C ILE A 55 17.68 16.03 -12.98
N VAL A 56 16.92 14.99 -12.64
CA VAL A 56 15.92 14.41 -13.57
C VAL A 56 14.51 14.86 -13.22
N SER A 57 13.67 15.07 -14.23
CA SER A 57 12.28 15.48 -14.09
C SER A 57 11.47 14.56 -13.19
N GLY A 58 10.38 15.06 -12.64
CA GLY A 58 9.41 14.22 -11.93
C GLY A 58 8.81 13.15 -12.84
N ARG A 59 8.25 12.11 -12.24
CA ARG A 59 7.50 11.07 -12.96
C ARG A 59 6.04 11.15 -12.59
N GLU A 60 5.19 10.89 -13.56
CA GLU A 60 3.78 10.66 -13.30
C GLU A 60 3.33 9.32 -13.84
N PHE A 61 2.35 8.72 -13.16
CA PHE A 61 1.79 7.43 -13.49
C PHE A 61 0.27 7.54 -13.45
N MET A 62 -0.38 7.02 -14.48
CA MET A 62 -1.79 6.63 -14.40
C MET A 62 -1.84 5.15 -14.07
N VAL A 63 -2.50 4.77 -12.98
CA VAL A 63 -2.52 3.38 -12.52
C VAL A 63 -3.90 2.88 -12.17
N LEU A 64 -4.16 1.61 -12.42
CA LEU A 64 -5.18 0.87 -11.71
C LEU A 64 -4.58 0.33 -10.42
N VAL A 65 -5.25 0.55 -9.30
CA VAL A 65 -4.90 0.02 -7.99
C VAL A 65 -5.95 -0.98 -7.56
N LYS A 66 -5.52 -2.19 -7.21
CA LYS A 66 -6.40 -3.28 -6.80
C LYS A 66 -5.92 -3.93 -5.51
N ARG A 67 -6.80 -4.08 -4.52
CA ARG A 67 -6.60 -4.92 -3.35
C ARG A 67 -6.92 -6.37 -3.72
N HIS A 68 -6.07 -7.29 -3.31
CA HIS A 68 -6.24 -8.72 -3.55
C HIS A 68 -5.93 -9.50 -2.28
N THR A 69 -6.81 -10.44 -1.92
CA THR A 69 -6.62 -11.36 -0.79
C THR A 69 -6.21 -12.72 -1.33
N MET A 70 -5.07 -13.24 -0.86
CA MET A 70 -4.59 -14.57 -1.23
C MET A 70 -5.27 -15.67 -0.41
N LYS A 71 -5.15 -16.92 -0.86
CA LYS A 71 -5.73 -18.10 -0.20
C LYS A 71 -5.28 -18.30 1.24
N ASP A 72 -4.08 -17.84 1.59
CA ASP A 72 -3.50 -17.94 2.94
C ASP A 72 -3.92 -16.79 3.87
N GLY A 73 -4.74 -15.86 3.38
CA GLY A 73 -5.20 -14.69 4.12
C GLY A 73 -4.25 -13.49 4.08
N SER A 74 -3.08 -13.62 3.43
CA SER A 74 -2.26 -12.45 3.11
C SER A 74 -2.97 -11.54 2.11
N GLN A 75 -2.56 -10.28 2.03
CA GLN A 75 -3.15 -9.31 1.11
C GLN A 75 -2.06 -8.55 0.36
N ALA A 76 -2.37 -8.19 -0.89
CA ALA A 76 -1.61 -7.21 -1.65
C ALA A 76 -2.49 -6.03 -2.05
N ILE A 77 -1.87 -4.86 -2.13
CA ILE A 77 -2.36 -3.71 -2.88
C ILE A 77 -1.44 -3.61 -4.09
N LEU A 78 -1.98 -3.92 -5.26
CA LEU A 78 -1.27 -3.93 -6.52
C LEU A 78 -1.58 -2.66 -7.28
N SER A 79 -0.59 -2.11 -7.96
CA SER A 79 -0.72 -0.97 -8.86
C SER A 79 -0.04 -1.31 -10.19
N TYR A 80 -0.70 -1.03 -11.29
CA TYR A 80 -0.12 -1.19 -12.63
C TYR A 80 -0.58 -0.05 -13.54
N SER A 81 0.24 0.30 -14.52
CA SER A 81 -0.07 1.41 -15.42
C SER A 81 -1.16 1.07 -16.42
N ILE A 82 -2.08 2.01 -16.61
CA ILE A 82 -3.08 1.98 -17.68
C ILE A 82 -2.77 3.12 -18.65
N ASP A 83 -2.75 2.80 -19.94
CA ASP A 83 -2.37 3.76 -20.99
C ASP A 83 -3.61 4.44 -21.61
N ASP A 84 -4.74 3.71 -21.71
CA ASP A 84 -5.98 4.15 -22.34
C ASP A 84 -7.05 4.54 -21.30
N TYR A 85 -6.81 5.61 -20.55
CA TYR A 85 -7.81 6.19 -19.64
C TYR A 85 -8.27 7.55 -20.17
N ASP A 86 -9.53 7.65 -20.57
CA ASP A 86 -10.07 8.81 -21.30
C ASP A 86 -9.90 10.14 -20.55
N ASP A 87 -10.02 10.12 -19.22
CA ASP A 87 -9.88 11.30 -18.35
C ASP A 87 -8.44 11.51 -17.86
N ALA A 88 -7.45 10.91 -18.52
CA ALA A 88 -6.06 11.07 -18.13
C ALA A 88 -5.62 12.53 -18.29
N PRO A 89 -5.00 13.14 -17.26
CA PRO A 89 -4.42 14.47 -17.41
C PRO A 89 -3.43 14.50 -18.58
N PRO A 90 -3.44 15.55 -19.42
CA PRO A 90 -2.53 15.63 -20.56
C PRO A 90 -1.07 15.74 -20.09
N GLU A 91 -0.14 15.22 -20.90
CA GLU A 91 1.29 15.40 -20.64
C GLU A 91 1.67 16.88 -20.82
N THR A 92 2.19 17.49 -19.76
CA THR A 92 2.55 18.92 -19.76
C THR A 92 4.04 19.17 -20.02
N GLY A 93 4.85 18.12 -20.14
CA GLY A 93 6.31 18.19 -20.24
C GLY A 93 7.04 18.49 -18.92
N GLN A 94 6.32 18.88 -17.86
CA GLN A 94 6.90 19.07 -16.51
C GLN A 94 7.27 17.73 -15.86
N PHE A 95 6.45 16.71 -16.10
CA PHE A 95 6.65 15.33 -15.65
C PHE A 95 6.80 14.43 -16.87
N VAL A 96 7.59 13.37 -16.73
CA VAL A 96 7.66 12.29 -17.71
C VAL A 96 6.64 11.24 -17.31
N ARG A 97 5.74 10.85 -18.22
CA ARG A 97 4.83 9.73 -18.00
C ARG A 97 5.61 8.43 -17.99
N ALA A 98 5.76 7.85 -16.81
CA ALA A 98 6.43 6.59 -16.62
C ALA A 98 5.39 5.45 -16.66
N HIS A 99 5.88 4.24 -16.90
CA HIS A 99 5.05 3.04 -16.92
C HIS A 99 5.43 2.15 -15.74
N MET A 100 4.45 1.78 -14.93
CA MET A 100 4.58 0.85 -13.82
C MET A 100 4.07 -0.51 -14.27
N GLU A 101 4.98 -1.47 -14.46
CA GLU A 101 4.58 -2.84 -14.80
C GLU A 101 3.83 -3.46 -13.62
N ILE A 102 4.38 -3.30 -12.42
CA ILE A 102 3.71 -3.66 -11.18
C ILE A 102 4.33 -2.91 -10.01
N GLY A 103 3.53 -2.51 -9.03
CA GLY A 103 4.01 -1.99 -7.76
C GLY A 103 2.98 -2.12 -6.65
N GLY A 104 3.38 -1.69 -5.45
CA GLY A 104 2.49 -1.58 -4.31
C GLY A 104 3.00 -2.31 -3.08
N TRP A 105 2.08 -2.93 -2.35
CA TRP A 105 2.30 -3.47 -1.01
C TRP A 105 1.88 -4.93 -0.93
N TYR A 106 2.61 -5.70 -0.14
CA TYR A 106 2.23 -7.04 0.29
C TYR A 106 2.31 -7.09 1.80
N LEU A 107 1.27 -7.60 2.45
CA LEU A 107 1.20 -7.75 3.88
C LEU A 107 0.80 -9.18 4.24
N HIS A 108 1.45 -9.70 5.26
CA HIS A 108 1.15 -11.01 5.82
C HIS A 108 1.03 -10.91 7.34
N PRO A 109 -0.07 -11.37 7.94
CA PRO A 109 -0.18 -11.43 9.39
C PRO A 109 0.88 -12.40 9.91
N LEU A 110 1.68 -11.94 10.85
CA LEU A 110 2.68 -12.81 11.46
C LEU A 110 2.01 -13.93 12.24
N LYS A 111 2.63 -15.10 12.26
CA LYS A 111 2.27 -16.22 13.13
C LYS A 111 3.32 -16.43 14.21
N PRO A 112 2.97 -17.02 15.37
CA PRO A 112 3.92 -17.29 16.45
C PRO A 112 5.21 -17.97 15.98
N GLU A 113 5.09 -18.92 15.05
CA GLU A 113 6.17 -19.73 14.50
C GLU A 113 7.08 -18.99 13.51
N GLU A 114 6.70 -17.80 13.03
CA GLU A 114 7.43 -17.04 12.01
C GLU A 114 8.42 -16.02 12.61
N LEU A 115 8.48 -15.90 13.95
CA LEU A 115 9.27 -14.90 14.65
C LEU A 115 10.36 -15.57 15.53
N THR A 116 11.55 -15.66 14.93
CA THR A 116 12.88 -16.06 15.46
C THR A 116 13.08 -17.51 15.95
N PRO A 117 14.32 -18.04 15.92
CA PRO A 117 14.67 -19.40 16.40
C PRO A 117 14.31 -19.70 17.86
N ASP A 118 14.08 -18.66 18.66
CA ASP A 118 13.84 -18.66 20.09
C ASP A 118 12.37 -18.36 20.46
N GLY A 119 11.49 -18.13 19.46
CA GLY A 119 10.04 -18.35 19.53
C GLY A 119 9.24 -17.51 20.53
N LYS A 120 9.75 -16.34 20.94
CA LYS A 120 9.08 -15.50 21.95
C LYS A 120 8.95 -14.06 21.51
N LEU A 121 7.83 -13.77 20.86
CA LEU A 121 7.28 -12.43 20.81
C LEU A 121 5.87 -12.49 21.43
N ASP A 122 5.73 -11.98 22.65
CA ASP A 122 4.44 -11.92 23.35
C ASP A 122 3.43 -10.99 22.63
N ASP A 123 3.89 -10.19 21.65
CA ASP A 123 3.11 -9.16 20.96
C ASP A 123 2.96 -9.38 19.44
N TRP A 124 3.18 -10.62 18.93
CA TRP A 124 3.14 -10.92 17.48
C TRP A 124 1.86 -10.46 16.77
N LYS A 125 0.71 -10.47 17.47
CA LYS A 125 -0.58 -9.99 16.95
C LYS A 125 -0.64 -8.48 16.69
N SER A 126 0.31 -7.74 17.25
CA SER A 126 0.45 -6.29 17.07
C SER A 126 1.55 -5.94 16.05
N LYS A 127 1.98 -6.93 15.27
CA LYS A 127 2.99 -6.77 14.23
C LYS A 127 2.55 -7.50 12.96
N SER A 128 3.03 -7.02 11.83
CA SER A 128 2.81 -7.68 10.53
C SER A 128 4.07 -7.63 9.68
N TYR A 129 4.24 -8.62 8.82
CA TYR A 129 5.22 -8.56 7.75
C TYR A 129 4.68 -7.63 6.66
N VAL A 130 5.50 -6.70 6.21
CA VAL A 130 5.16 -5.73 5.15
C VAL A 130 6.28 -5.69 4.13
N ALA A 131 5.92 -5.81 2.86
CA ALA A 131 6.82 -5.61 1.74
C ALA A 131 6.30 -4.52 0.81
N ASN A 132 7.23 -3.73 0.28
CA ASN A 132 6.96 -2.75 -0.77
C ASN A 132 7.78 -3.10 -2.01
N PHE A 133 7.14 -3.06 -3.17
CA PHE A 133 7.76 -3.42 -4.44
C PHE A 133 7.29 -2.49 -5.55
N ALA A 134 8.14 -2.35 -6.56
CA ALA A 134 7.83 -1.65 -7.79
C ALA A 134 8.79 -2.12 -8.89
N ILE A 135 8.25 -2.36 -10.07
CA ILE A 135 8.95 -2.56 -11.33
C ILE A 135 8.44 -1.46 -12.25
N ASN A 136 9.31 -0.51 -12.55
CA ASN A 136 8.96 0.69 -13.29
C ASN A 136 9.88 0.87 -14.49
N ASP A 137 9.29 1.19 -15.63
CA ASP A 137 9.98 1.87 -16.72
C ASP A 137 9.81 3.38 -16.51
N LEU A 138 10.86 4.02 -15.99
CA LEU A 138 10.88 5.46 -15.71
C LEU A 138 10.93 6.34 -16.96
N LYS A 139 11.02 5.71 -18.15
CA LYS A 139 11.18 6.31 -19.48
C LYS A 139 12.35 7.30 -19.58
N GLY A 140 12.59 7.76 -20.81
CA GLY A 140 13.66 8.71 -21.13
C GLY A 140 15.07 8.15 -21.00
N SER A 141 16.06 9.00 -21.26
CA SER A 141 17.49 8.63 -21.21
C SER A 141 18.07 8.94 -19.83
N LEU A 142 17.86 8.04 -18.87
CA LEU A 142 18.34 8.20 -17.50
C LEU A 142 19.83 7.81 -17.35
N PRO A 143 20.66 8.64 -16.71
CA PRO A 143 22.00 8.24 -16.31
C PRO A 143 21.96 7.06 -15.33
N GLN A 144 22.90 6.11 -15.47
CA GLN A 144 22.96 4.91 -14.63
C GLN A 144 22.98 5.18 -13.12
N PHE A 145 23.61 6.28 -12.68
CA PHE A 145 23.64 6.64 -11.26
C PHE A 145 22.24 7.02 -10.72
N VAL A 146 21.35 7.57 -11.56
CA VAL A 146 19.96 7.88 -11.21
C VAL A 146 19.14 6.60 -11.07
N ILE A 147 19.32 5.67 -12.00
CA ILE A 147 18.67 4.35 -11.94
C ILE A 147 19.05 3.64 -10.63
N LYS A 148 20.34 3.62 -10.29
CA LYS A 148 20.82 3.06 -9.01
C LYS A 148 20.23 3.78 -7.80
N ALA A 149 20.17 5.12 -7.81
CA ALA A 149 19.56 5.89 -6.73
C ALA A 149 18.07 5.57 -6.56
N SER A 150 17.34 5.33 -7.67
CA SER A 150 15.93 4.97 -7.65
C SER A 150 15.66 3.62 -6.97
N ALA A 151 16.60 2.67 -7.03
CA ALA A 151 16.48 1.37 -6.37
C ALA A 151 16.50 1.48 -4.83
N PHE A 152 17.08 2.54 -4.27
CA PHE A 152 17.06 2.80 -2.83
C PHE A 152 15.75 3.47 -2.36
N THR A 153 14.89 3.89 -3.30
CA THR A 153 13.63 4.56 -2.97
C THR A 153 12.72 3.67 -2.15
N GLN A 154 12.57 2.38 -2.50
CA GLN A 154 11.67 1.45 -1.79
C GLN A 154 12.09 1.26 -0.33
N LEU A 155 13.40 1.25 -0.05
CA LEU A 155 13.90 1.21 1.33
C LEU A 155 13.59 2.51 2.09
N LYS A 156 13.67 3.68 1.42
CA LYS A 156 13.27 4.95 2.03
C LYS A 156 11.77 5.00 2.33
N VAL A 157 10.94 4.50 1.42
CA VAL A 157 9.49 4.38 1.60
C VAL A 157 9.18 3.48 2.79
N LEU A 158 9.80 2.30 2.88
CA LEU A 158 9.61 1.39 4.02
C LEU A 158 10.06 1.99 5.35
N ASN A 159 11.21 2.68 5.35
CA ASN A 159 11.68 3.37 6.56
C ASN A 159 10.76 4.50 6.99
N GLY A 160 10.24 5.30 6.03
CA GLY A 160 9.24 6.32 6.31
C GLY A 160 7.94 5.72 6.82
N PHE A 161 7.51 4.61 6.23
CA PHE A 161 6.29 3.90 6.63
C PHE A 161 6.40 3.38 8.05
N ARG A 162 7.53 2.73 8.38
CA ARG A 162 7.79 2.24 9.74
C ARG A 162 7.76 3.38 10.76
N LYS A 163 8.41 4.51 10.46
CA LYS A 163 8.38 5.69 11.33
C LYS A 163 6.95 6.21 11.54
N LEU A 164 6.15 6.29 10.48
CA LEU A 164 4.76 6.71 10.60
C LEU A 164 3.94 5.75 11.47
N VAL A 165 4.14 4.44 11.30
CA VAL A 165 3.49 3.41 12.12
C VAL A 165 3.90 3.54 13.59
N ASP A 166 5.20 3.68 13.87
CA ASP A 166 5.69 3.85 15.23
C ASP A 166 5.11 5.12 15.88
N THR A 167 5.13 6.25 15.17
CA THR A 167 4.52 7.50 15.64
C THR A 167 3.02 7.36 15.91
N LYS A 168 2.24 6.79 14.97
CA LYS A 168 0.81 6.61 15.16
C LYS A 168 0.50 5.69 16.36
N ARG A 169 1.35 4.70 16.62
CA ARG A 169 1.24 3.81 17.80
C ARG A 169 1.56 4.55 19.10
N GLU A 170 2.62 5.37 19.12
CA GLU A 170 2.95 6.23 20.27
C GLU A 170 1.82 7.23 20.57
N GLU A 171 1.16 7.74 19.53
CA GLU A 171 -0.01 8.62 19.63
C GLU A 171 -1.32 7.87 19.99
N GLY A 172 -1.30 6.53 20.03
CA GLY A 172 -2.49 5.71 20.29
C GLY A 172 -3.54 5.73 19.18
N THR A 173 -3.13 6.10 17.95
CA THR A 173 -3.99 6.08 16.75
C THR A 173 -3.87 4.78 15.95
N LEU A 174 -2.96 3.88 16.37
CA LEU A 174 -2.93 2.47 16.00
C LEU A 174 -3.18 1.61 17.24
N PHE A 175 -3.87 0.50 17.06
CA PHE A 175 -4.36 -0.39 18.08
C PHE A 175 -3.68 -1.77 17.96
N THR A 176 -3.65 -2.54 19.04
CA THR A 176 -3.39 -3.99 18.92
C THR A 176 -4.57 -4.66 18.24
N ARG A 177 -4.37 -5.87 17.70
CA ARG A 177 -5.50 -6.67 17.19
C ARG A 177 -6.61 -6.84 18.24
N GLU A 178 -6.27 -7.10 19.50
CA GLU A 178 -7.28 -7.17 20.57
C GLU A 178 -7.99 -5.84 20.80
N GLN A 179 -7.27 -4.72 20.77
CA GLN A 179 -7.86 -3.39 20.93
C GLN A 179 -8.76 -3.01 19.75
N PHE A 180 -8.33 -3.33 18.52
CA PHE A 180 -9.13 -3.20 17.31
C PHE A 180 -10.39 -4.05 17.45
N GLU A 181 -10.27 -5.36 17.69
CA GLU A 181 -11.40 -6.26 17.91
C GLU A 181 -12.32 -5.76 19.04
N ALA A 182 -11.77 -5.24 20.15
CA ALA A 182 -12.52 -4.69 21.27
C ALA A 182 -13.27 -3.38 20.94
N LEU A 183 -12.70 -2.49 20.11
CA LEU A 183 -13.37 -1.27 19.62
C LEU A 183 -14.62 -1.59 18.80
N PHE A 184 -14.61 -2.72 18.12
CA PHE A 184 -15.73 -3.22 17.33
C PHE A 184 -16.61 -4.21 18.11
N LYS A 185 -16.13 -4.74 19.24
CA LYS A 185 -16.88 -5.61 20.17
C LYS A 185 -17.93 -4.79 20.91
N GLY A 186 -19.20 -5.02 20.58
CA GLY A 186 -20.35 -4.35 21.20
C GLY A 186 -20.95 -3.20 20.39
N LYS A 187 -20.32 -2.77 19.28
CA LYS A 187 -20.98 -1.95 18.23
C LYS A 187 -21.71 -2.84 17.20
N SER A 188 -22.19 -4.00 17.66
CA SER A 188 -22.14 -5.30 17.00
C SER A 188 -23.34 -5.71 16.14
N LYS A 189 -24.01 -4.78 15.48
CA LYS A 189 -24.91 -5.19 14.38
C LYS A 189 -24.65 -4.45 13.10
N LYS A 190 -24.62 -3.12 13.11
CA LYS A 190 -24.57 -2.34 11.87
C LYS A 190 -23.26 -2.54 11.10
N TYR A 191 -22.11 -2.46 11.77
CA TYR A 191 -20.80 -2.55 11.12
C TYR A 191 -20.29 -3.99 10.96
N HIS A 192 -20.71 -4.90 11.86
CA HIS A 192 -20.45 -6.33 11.69
C HIS A 192 -21.23 -6.89 10.50
N ASN A 193 -22.49 -6.47 10.31
CA ASN A 193 -23.26 -6.85 9.13
C ASN A 193 -22.68 -6.24 7.85
N LEU A 194 -22.21 -4.99 7.86
CA LEU A 194 -21.50 -4.41 6.70
C LEU A 194 -20.21 -5.17 6.35
N TYR A 195 -19.42 -5.58 7.35
CA TYR A 195 -18.24 -6.41 7.14
C TYR A 195 -18.61 -7.82 6.62
N LEU A 196 -19.64 -8.46 7.18
CA LEU A 196 -20.10 -9.78 6.75
C LEU A 196 -20.78 -9.73 5.37
N GLU A 197 -21.56 -8.70 5.07
CA GLU A 197 -22.17 -8.45 3.77
C GLU A 197 -21.10 -8.20 2.72
N ALA A 198 -20.10 -7.36 3.00
CA ALA A 198 -18.95 -7.18 2.12
C ALA A 198 -18.22 -8.51 1.87
N LYS A 199 -18.00 -9.30 2.93
CA LYS A 199 -17.35 -10.61 2.83
C LYS A 199 -18.17 -11.64 2.04
N GLU A 200 -19.50 -11.64 2.16
CA GLU A 200 -20.40 -12.51 1.39
C GLU A 200 -20.56 -12.07 -0.06
N ILE A 201 -20.62 -10.76 -0.32
CA ILE A 201 -20.66 -10.20 -1.68
C ILE A 201 -19.37 -10.56 -2.42
N ILE A 202 -18.22 -10.41 -1.76
CA ILE A 202 -16.91 -10.79 -2.30
C ILE A 202 -16.80 -12.32 -2.47
N ALA A 203 -17.39 -13.12 -1.59
CA ALA A 203 -17.37 -14.57 -1.75
C ALA A 203 -18.24 -15.05 -2.93
N LYS A 204 -19.43 -14.44 -3.11
CA LYS A 204 -20.38 -14.82 -4.17
C LYS A 204 -19.95 -14.34 -5.55
N SER A 205 -19.26 -13.21 -5.66
CA SER A 205 -18.74 -12.71 -6.94
C SER A 205 -17.59 -13.53 -7.53
N TRP A 206 -17.10 -14.54 -6.80
CA TRP A 206 -16.00 -15.42 -7.21
C TRP A 206 -16.43 -16.90 -7.39
N GLU A 207 -17.71 -17.23 -7.19
CA GLU A 207 -18.25 -18.56 -7.52
C GLU A 207 -18.89 -18.61 -8.93
N ASP A 208 -19.09 -17.45 -9.58
CA ASP A 208 -19.67 -17.32 -10.93
C ASP A 208 -18.63 -17.00 -12.04
N GLU A 209 -17.33 -17.16 -11.79
CA GLU A 209 -16.24 -17.18 -12.80
C GLU A 209 -15.45 -18.50 -12.74
#